data_AF-A0A7C5KE00-F1
#
_entry.id   AF-A0A7C5KE00-F1
#
_cell.length_a   1.000
_cell.length_b   1.000
_cell.length_c   1.000
_cell.angle_alpha   90.00
_cell.angle_beta   90.00
_cell.angle_gamma   90.00
#
_symmetry.space_group_name_H-M   'P 1'
#
loop_
_entity.id
_entity.type
_entity.pdbx_description
1 polymer ?
#
loop_
_entity_poly.entity_id
_entity_poly.type
_entity_poly.pdbx_seq_one_letter_code
_entity_poly.pdbx_strand_id
1 'polypeptide(L)'
;MDESDNRKRPSFLRNNYKCFREVLLDHKLAALGDAYVNFAYSLAISERRGQPSGAKVSDHILAEALKKACLREHMPKRVSSHVLADAAEAITVYAWLSNFIKLDECVKILQEAENSVEGFSRLLLTIKDRIKF
;
A
#
# COMPACT_ATOMS: atom_id res chain seq x y z
N MET A 1 -20.75 10.92 13.37
CA MET A 1 -20.00 10.47 14.55
C MET A 1 -18.61 10.12 14.05
N ASP A 2 -17.65 11.01 14.27
CA ASP A 2 -16.26 10.79 13.87
C ASP A 2 -15.56 10.16 15.09
N GLU A 3 -15.52 8.83 15.13
CA GLU A 3 -14.59 8.13 16.00
C GLU A 3 -13.19 8.45 15.48
N SER A 4 -12.54 9.39 16.15
CA SER A 4 -11.11 9.63 16.01
C SER A 4 -10.41 8.31 16.36
N ASP A 5 -10.05 7.59 15.31
CA ASP A 5 -9.36 6.32 15.33
C ASP A 5 -8.00 6.50 16.04
N ASN A 6 -8.02 6.33 17.36
CA ASN A 6 -6.87 6.47 18.24
C ASN A 6 -6.01 5.20 18.21
N ARG A 7 -5.74 4.70 17.00
CA ARG A 7 -4.85 3.55 16.78
C ARG A 7 -3.43 3.96 17.18
N LYS A 8 -2.98 3.45 18.33
CA LYS A 8 -1.58 3.55 18.76
C LYS A 8 -0.68 2.91 17.71
N ARG A 9 0.36 3.63 17.29
CA ARG A 9 1.37 3.06 16.39
C ARG A 9 1.98 1.79 17.01
N PRO A 10 2.15 0.71 16.24
CA PRO A 10 2.75 -0.50 16.78
C PRO A 10 4.19 -0.29 17.23
N SER A 11 4.59 -0.97 18.30
CA SER A 11 5.94 -0.87 18.87
C SER A 11 7.05 -1.37 17.93
N PHE A 12 6.71 -2.22 16.97
CA PHE A 12 7.65 -2.75 15.97
C PHE A 12 7.91 -1.80 14.80
N LEU A 13 7.08 -0.76 14.64
CA LEU A 13 7.29 0.22 13.58
C LEU A 13 8.52 1.07 13.95
N ARG A 14 9.51 1.16 13.06
CA ARG A 14 10.67 2.02 13.33
C ARG A 14 10.19 3.45 13.55
N ASN A 15 10.52 4.00 14.73
CA ASN A 15 10.04 5.33 15.13
C ASN A 15 10.55 6.49 14.25
N ASN A 16 11.55 6.26 13.39
CA ASN A 16 12.28 7.33 12.70
C ASN A 16 12.59 7.01 11.22
N TYR A 17 11.59 6.61 10.42
CA TYR A 17 11.79 6.67 8.97
C TYR A 17 11.97 8.14 8.57
N LYS A 18 13.08 8.48 7.92
CA LYS A 18 13.45 9.86 7.54
C LYS A 18 13.06 10.23 6.11
N CYS A 19 12.73 9.25 5.29
CA CYS A 19 12.36 9.46 3.90
C CYS A 19 11.64 8.24 3.32
N PHE A 20 11.01 8.42 2.16
CA PHE A 20 10.34 7.35 1.42
C PHE A 20 11.24 6.14 1.19
N ARG A 21 12.51 6.38 0.81
CA ARG A 21 13.47 5.31 0.52
C ARG A 21 13.62 4.31 1.67
N GLU A 22 13.64 4.78 2.92
CA GLU A 22 13.81 3.89 4.07
C GLU A 22 12.60 2.99 4.29
N VAL A 23 11.38 3.49 4.04
CA VAL A 23 10.15 2.68 4.12
C VAL A 23 10.08 1.70 2.95
N LEU A 24 10.33 2.19 1.73
CA LEU A 24 10.24 1.40 0.49
C LEU A 24 11.24 0.23 0.44
N LEU A 25 12.34 0.30 1.20
CA LEU A 25 13.37 -0.74 1.27
C LEU A 25 13.26 -1.61 2.54
N ASP A 26 12.21 -1.46 3.35
CA ASP A 26 12.01 -2.27 4.54
C ASP A 26 11.33 -3.60 4.19
N HIS A 27 12.13 -4.66 4.03
CA HIS A 27 11.64 -5.99 3.68
C HIS A 27 10.73 -6.63 4.75
N LYS A 28 10.89 -6.28 6.04
CA LYS A 28 9.99 -6.79 7.08
C LYS A 28 8.62 -6.14 6.96
N LEU A 29 8.60 -4.87 6.59
CA LEU A 29 7.37 -4.14 6.32
C LEU A 29 6.70 -4.63 5.03
N ALA A 30 7.47 -4.91 3.97
CA ALA A 30 6.96 -5.55 2.76
C ALA A 30 6.28 -6.89 3.06
N ALA A 31 6.90 -7.76 3.87
CA ALA A 31 6.32 -9.06 4.22
C ALA A 31 4.96 -8.94 4.95
N LEU A 32 4.80 -7.95 5.83
CA LEU A 32 3.48 -7.64 6.43
C LEU A 32 2.54 -6.99 5.40
N GLY A 33 3.10 -6.19 4.50
CA GLY A 33 2.40 -5.50 3.43
C GLY A 33 1.77 -6.42 2.41
N ASP A 34 2.43 -7.52 2.00
CA ASP A 34 1.83 -8.53 1.11
C ASP A 34 0.51 -9.06 1.68
N ALA A 35 0.50 -9.43 2.97
CA ALA A 35 -0.72 -9.88 3.64
C ALA A 35 -1.80 -8.78 3.69
N TYR A 36 -1.42 -7.55 4.04
CA TYR A 36 -2.34 -6.40 4.11
C TYR A 36 -2.94 -6.05 2.74
N VAL A 37 -2.11 -5.96 1.71
CA VAL A 37 -2.49 -5.64 0.34
C VAL A 37 -3.43 -6.70 -0.23
N ASN A 38 -3.09 -7.98 -0.05
CA ASN A 38 -3.93 -9.08 -0.48
C ASN A 38 -5.29 -9.07 0.23
N PHE A 39 -5.33 -8.76 1.53
CA PHE A 39 -6.57 -8.64 2.27
C PHE A 39 -7.43 -7.46 1.80
N ALA A 40 -6.86 -6.26 1.71
CA ALA A 40 -7.58 -5.07 1.23
C ALA A 40 -8.12 -5.25 -0.20
N TYR A 41 -7.34 -5.88 -1.08
CA TYR A 41 -7.77 -6.18 -2.43
C TYR A 41 -8.87 -7.25 -2.47
N SER A 42 -8.74 -8.32 -1.68
CA SER A 42 -9.76 -9.36 -1.52
C SER A 42 -11.09 -8.76 -1.05
N LEU A 43 -11.05 -7.82 -0.11
CA LEU A 43 -12.23 -7.12 0.38
C LEU A 43 -12.84 -6.24 -0.72
N ALA A 44 -12.03 -5.47 -1.46
CA ALA A 44 -12.49 -4.63 -2.56
C ALA A 44 -13.20 -5.43 -3.68
N ILE A 45 -12.64 -6.59 -4.06
CA ILE A 45 -13.30 -7.45 -5.05
C ILE A 45 -14.54 -8.15 -4.49
N SER A 46 -14.57 -8.43 -3.19
CA SER A 46 -15.73 -9.04 -2.53
C SER A 46 -16.91 -8.07 -2.55
N GLU A 47 -16.66 -6.80 -2.20
CA GLU A 47 -17.66 -5.74 -2.25
C GLU A 47 -18.13 -5.48 -3.68
N ARG A 48 -17.20 -5.42 -4.64
CA ARG A 48 -17.54 -5.25 -6.07
C ARG A 48 -18.43 -6.38 -6.60
N ARG A 49 -18.23 -7.61 -6.13
CA ARG A 49 -18.98 -8.80 -6.57
C ARG A 49 -20.24 -9.07 -5.74
N GLY A 50 -20.40 -8.45 -4.58
CA GLY A 50 -21.47 -8.74 -3.63
C GLY A 50 -21.34 -10.11 -2.94
N GLN A 51 -20.16 -10.74 -2.96
CA GLN A 51 -19.92 -12.04 -2.32
C GLN A 51 -18.46 -12.18 -1.81
N PRO A 52 -18.22 -12.87 -0.68
CA PRO A 52 -16.87 -13.10 -0.17
C PRO A 52 -15.96 -13.75 -1.22
N SER A 53 -14.80 -13.16 -1.45
CA SER A 53 -13.80 -13.58 -2.44
C SER A 53 -12.39 -13.35 -1.91
N GLY A 54 -11.46 -14.27 -2.21
CA GLY A 54 -10.04 -14.09 -1.97
C GLY A 54 -9.29 -13.85 -3.28
N ALA A 55 -8.32 -12.95 -3.26
CA ALA A 55 -7.40 -12.76 -4.38
C ALA A 55 -6.00 -12.41 -3.87
N LYS A 56 -5.01 -12.96 -4.58
CA LYS A 56 -3.62 -12.54 -4.47
C LYS A 56 -3.30 -11.56 -5.59
N VAL A 57 -2.71 -10.42 -5.23
CA VAL A 57 -2.24 -9.43 -6.21
C VAL A 57 -0.91 -9.92 -6.80
N SER A 58 -0.72 -9.77 -8.10
CA SER A 58 0.55 -10.14 -8.72
C SER A 58 1.60 -9.03 -8.53
N ASP A 59 2.85 -9.42 -8.32
CA ASP A 59 3.99 -8.50 -8.21
C ASP A 59 4.08 -7.55 -9.41
N HIS A 60 3.74 -8.04 -10.61
CA HIS A 60 3.71 -7.22 -11.82
C HIS A 60 2.73 -6.03 -11.68
N ILE A 61 1.52 -6.26 -11.13
CA ILE A 61 0.53 -5.20 -10.92
C ILE A 61 1.08 -4.13 -9.97
N LEU A 62 1.67 -4.56 -8.85
CA LEU A 62 2.21 -3.67 -7.82
C LEU A 62 3.43 -2.89 -8.33
N ALA A 63 4.33 -3.56 -9.04
CA ALA A 63 5.50 -2.94 -9.65
C ALA A 63 5.11 -1.86 -10.68
N GLU A 64 4.11 -2.13 -11.52
CA GLU A 64 3.61 -1.15 -12.49
C GLU A 64 2.87 0.01 -11.80
N ALA A 65 2.07 -0.27 -10.77
CA ALA A 65 1.40 0.76 -9.99
C ALA A 65 2.41 1.71 -9.30
N LEU A 66 3.50 1.18 -8.72
CA LEU A 66 4.55 1.98 -8.10
C LEU A 66 5.25 2.91 -9.11
N LYS A 67 5.49 2.43 -10.33
CA LYS A 67 6.05 3.24 -11.41
C LYS A 67 5.09 4.37 -11.80
N LYS A 68 3.80 4.06 -11.98
CA LYS A 68 2.77 5.05 -12.32
C LYS A 68 2.53 6.09 -11.22
N ALA A 69 2.73 5.71 -9.96
CA ALA A 69 2.66 6.62 -8.82
C ALA A 69 3.93 7.49 -8.63
N CYS A 70 4.88 7.45 -9.57
CA CYS A 70 6.15 8.17 -9.49
C CYS A 70 6.91 7.90 -8.17
N LEU A 71 6.77 6.71 -7.56
CA LEU A 71 7.54 6.33 -6.37
C LEU A 71 8.86 5.64 -6.73
N ARG A 72 8.99 5.19 -7.99
CA ARG A 72 10.21 4.59 -8.54
C ARG A 72 11.44 5.48 -8.44
N GLU A 73 11.26 6.80 -8.43
CA GLU A 73 12.34 7.79 -8.32
C GLU A 73 13.06 7.73 -6.96
N HIS A 74 12.38 7.25 -5.91
CA HIS A 74 12.96 7.07 -4.59
C HIS A 74 13.74 5.74 -4.44
N MET A 75 13.68 4.86 -5.45
CA MET A 75 14.35 3.56 -5.45
C MET A 75 15.75 3.62 -6.07
N PRO A 76 16.67 2.69 -5.73
CA PRO A 76 17.94 2.55 -6.44
C PRO A 76 17.75 2.38 -7.96
N LYS A 77 18.77 2.77 -8.76
CA LYS A 77 18.67 2.72 -10.23
C LYS A 77 18.48 1.31 -10.77
N ARG A 78 19.09 0.29 -10.16
CA ARG A 78 19.00 -1.11 -10.59
C ARG A 78 18.26 -1.92 -9.52
N VAL A 79 16.97 -2.16 -9.76
CA VAL A 79 16.11 -2.98 -8.91
C VAL A 79 15.20 -3.84 -9.80
N SER A 80 14.90 -5.06 -9.34
CA SER A 80 13.99 -5.97 -10.05
C SER A 80 12.53 -5.53 -9.90
N SER A 81 11.63 -6.08 -10.71
CA SER A 81 10.18 -5.87 -10.56
C SER A 81 9.68 -6.34 -9.20
N HIS A 82 10.20 -7.46 -8.69
CA HIS A 82 9.85 -7.97 -7.37
C HIS A 82 10.16 -6.96 -6.26
N VAL A 83 11.34 -6.33 -6.29
CA VAL A 83 11.70 -5.26 -5.31
C VAL A 83 10.77 -4.04 -5.43
N LEU A 84 10.23 -3.75 -6.61
CA LEU A 84 9.24 -2.68 -6.77
C LEU A 84 7.87 -3.07 -6.19
N ALA A 85 7.49 -4.35 -6.28
CA ALA A 85 6.28 -4.87 -5.65
C ALA A 85 6.39 -4.81 -4.12
N ASP A 86 7.49 -5.34 -3.56
CA ASP A 86 7.80 -5.25 -2.12
C ASP A 86 7.73 -3.80 -1.61
N ALA A 87 8.24 -2.85 -2.40
CA ALA A 87 8.22 -1.44 -2.05
C ALA A 87 6.78 -0.87 -1.99
N ALA A 88 5.90 -1.29 -2.91
CA ALA A 88 4.50 -0.92 -2.89
C ALA A 88 3.80 -1.49 -1.64
N GLU A 89 4.06 -2.75 -1.31
CA GLU A 89 3.52 -3.41 -0.11
C GLU A 89 3.97 -2.70 1.17
N ALA A 90 5.27 -2.41 1.28
CA ALA A 90 5.87 -1.76 2.43
C ALA A 90 5.26 -0.36 2.68
N ILE A 91 5.18 0.48 1.65
CA ILE A 91 4.64 1.84 1.82
C ILE A 91 3.13 1.82 2.09
N THR A 92 2.39 0.87 1.51
CA THR A 92 0.96 0.73 1.74
C THR A 92 0.64 0.35 3.18
N VAL A 93 1.33 -0.65 3.75
CA VAL A 93 1.08 -1.02 5.14
C VAL A 93 1.66 -0.01 6.12
N TYR A 94 2.80 0.64 5.80
CA TYR A 94 3.32 1.76 6.57
C TYR A 94 2.27 2.86 6.75
N ALA A 95 1.62 3.24 5.64
CA ALA A 95 0.64 4.31 5.63
C ALA A 95 -0.55 3.99 6.54
N TRP A 96 -1.03 2.75 6.48
CA TRP A 96 -2.11 2.27 7.34
C TRP A 96 -1.71 2.21 8.82
N LEU A 97 -0.54 1.65 9.14
CA LEU A 97 -0.01 1.55 10.51
C LEU A 97 0.28 2.93 11.13
N SER A 98 0.53 3.92 10.29
CA SER A 98 0.85 5.30 10.69
C SER A 98 -0.38 6.22 10.68
N ASN A 99 -1.58 5.69 10.41
CA ASN A 99 -2.85 6.42 10.29
C ASN A 99 -2.88 7.49 9.17
N PHE A 100 -2.05 7.36 8.12
CA PHE A 100 -2.14 8.21 6.93
C PHE A 100 -3.32 7.83 6.02
N ILE A 101 -3.80 6.58 6.12
CA ILE A 101 -4.94 6.07 5.36
C ILE A 101 -5.68 4.99 6.18
N LYS A 102 -7.01 4.94 6.06
CA LYS A 102 -7.84 3.90 6.69
C LYS A 102 -8.00 2.70 5.76
N LEU A 103 -8.26 1.51 6.32
CA LEU A 103 -8.49 0.31 5.50
C LEU A 103 -9.68 0.50 4.56
N ASP A 104 -10.81 0.99 5.06
CA ASP A 104 -12.02 1.24 4.28
C ASP A 104 -11.76 2.20 3.10
N GLU A 105 -10.86 3.16 3.30
CA GLU A 105 -10.44 4.06 2.24
C GLU A 105 -9.57 3.35 1.19
N CYS A 106 -8.63 2.49 1.60
CA CYS A 106 -7.88 1.65 0.67
C CYS A 106 -8.82 0.76 -0.15
N VAL A 107 -9.79 0.12 0.50
CA VAL A 107 -10.78 -0.76 -0.12
C VAL A 107 -11.61 0.01 -1.13
N LYS A 108 -12.15 1.18 -0.75
CA LYS A 108 -12.94 2.02 -1.64
C LYS A 108 -12.16 2.45 -2.89
N ILE A 109 -10.91 2.91 -2.73
CA ILE A 109 -10.04 3.28 -3.86
C ILE A 109 -9.84 2.09 -4.82
N LEU A 110 -9.56 0.90 -4.28
CA LEU A 110 -9.37 -0.31 -5.06
C LEU A 110 -10.67 -0.83 -5.71
N GLN A 111 -11.81 -0.62 -5.05
CA GLN A 111 -13.13 -1.06 -5.52
C GLN A 111 -13.63 -0.18 -6.67
N GLU A 112 -13.40 1.13 -6.63
CA GLU A 112 -13.83 2.10 -7.67
C GLU A 112 -12.92 2.11 -8.91
N ALA A 113 -11.78 1.45 -8.83
CA ALA A 113 -10.77 1.37 -9.88
C ALA A 113 -11.24 0.59 -11.13
N GLU A 114 -10.92 1.09 -12.33
CA GLU A 114 -11.22 0.38 -13.59
C GLU A 114 -10.47 -0.95 -13.67
N ASN A 115 -9.21 -0.94 -13.24
CA ASN A 115 -8.33 -2.11 -13.22
C ASN A 115 -7.36 -2.02 -12.03
N SER A 116 -6.77 -3.17 -11.66
CA SER A 116 -5.92 -3.26 -10.46
C SER A 116 -4.70 -2.33 -10.51
N VAL A 117 -4.07 -2.15 -11.69
CA VAL A 117 -2.89 -1.27 -11.81
C VAL A 117 -3.28 0.19 -11.55
N GLU A 118 -4.40 0.65 -12.09
CA GLU A 118 -4.92 2.00 -11.84
C GLU A 118 -5.34 2.18 -10.37
N GLY A 119 -6.04 1.21 -9.78
CA GLY A 119 -6.44 1.24 -8.37
C GLY A 119 -5.26 1.34 -7.41
N PHE A 120 -4.25 0.47 -7.58
CA PHE A 120 -3.04 0.53 -6.77
C PHE A 120 -2.24 1.80 -7.02
N SER A 121 -2.19 2.30 -8.26
CA SER A 121 -1.51 3.58 -8.55
C SER A 121 -2.18 4.75 -7.83
N ARG A 122 -3.52 4.82 -7.82
CA ARG A 122 -4.28 5.85 -7.10
C ARG A 122 -4.08 5.77 -5.59
N LEU A 123 -4.08 4.54 -5.05
CA LEU A 123 -3.81 4.30 -3.64
C LEU A 123 -2.41 4.80 -3.26
N LEU A 124 -1.39 4.43 -4.05
CA LEU A 124 -0.01 4.84 -3.81
C LEU A 124 0.22 6.34 -3.95
N LEU A 125 -0.42 7.01 -4.91
CA LEU A 125 -0.40 8.47 -5.03
C LEU A 125 -1.03 9.14 -3.81
N THR A 126 -2.21 8.67 -3.39
CA THR A 126 -2.90 9.19 -2.20
C THR A 126 -2.02 9.07 -0.95
N ILE A 127 -1.32 7.94 -0.80
CA ILE A 127 -0.36 7.72 0.28
C ILE A 127 0.84 8.66 0.16
N LYS A 128 1.42 8.79 -1.04
CA LYS A 128 2.56 9.68 -1.32
C LYS A 128 2.26 11.11 -0.90
N ASP A 129 1.05 11.61 -1.17
CA ASP A 129 0.65 12.98 -0.86
C ASP A 129 0.39 13.23 0.64
N ARG A 130 0.14 12.17 1.42
CA ARG A 130 -0.18 12.25 2.85
C ARG A 130 1.00 12.01 3.76
N ILE A 131 1.95 11.19 3.35
CA ILE A 131 3.14 10.92 4.15
C ILE A 131 4.00 12.19 4.19
N LYS A 132 4.30 12.63 5.41
CA LYS A 132 5.24 13.72 5.69
C LYS A 132 6.44 13.13 6.43
N PHE A 133 7.63 13.37 5.88
CA PHE A 133 8.90 13.02 6.49
C PHE A 133 9.57 14.28 7.05
#